data_AF-A0A1W9VZA4-F1
#
_entry.id   AF-A0A1W9VZA4-F1
#
_cell.length_a   1.000
_cell.length_b   1.000
_cell.length_c   1.000
_cell.angle_alpha   90.00
_cell.angle_beta   90.00
_cell.angle_gamma   90.00
#
_symmetry.space_group_name_H-M   'P 1'
#
loop_
_entity.id
_entity.type
_entity.pdbx_description
1 polymer ?
#
loop_
_entity_poly.entity_id
_entity_poly.type
_entity_poly.pdbx_seq_one_letter_code
_entity_poly.pdbx_strand_id
1 'polypeptide(L)'
;MKKKLIIGIFFILSISIFAKETYVKGKILSILKEEKFTDDEYITSVTDFYVEIMEGEEKGKLLRISHPTYKEKEHNLSFKPNMNVVIYRDTGENYIIERDRRGSLYFLVLLFLGLTLFIAKKQGLKAILSLGITGFLIF
;
A
#
# COMPACT_ATOMS: atom_id res chain seq x y z
N MET A 1 17.30 24.02 -24.49
CA MET A 1 16.26 23.90 -23.44
C MET A 1 15.14 22.91 -23.79
N LYS A 2 14.74 22.76 -25.07
CA LYS A 2 13.63 21.88 -25.48
C LYS A 2 13.83 20.37 -25.17
N LYS A 3 15.03 19.81 -25.35
CA LYS A 3 15.31 18.37 -25.12
C LYS A 3 15.23 17.93 -23.64
N LYS A 4 15.61 18.80 -22.70
CA LYS A 4 15.56 18.49 -21.25
C LYS A 4 14.13 18.51 -20.71
N LEU A 5 13.25 19.30 -21.32
CA LEU A 5 11.82 19.36 -20.99
C LEU A 5 11.09 18.08 -21.44
N ILE A 6 11.45 17.55 -22.60
CA ILE A 6 10.87 16.33 -23.19
C ILE A 6 11.13 15.10 -22.29
N ILE A 7 12.33 14.98 -21.73
CA ILE A 7 12.68 13.88 -20.82
C ILE A 7 11.86 13.95 -19.52
N GLY A 8 11.65 15.14 -18.97
CA GLY A 8 10.81 15.32 -17.77
C GLY A 8 9.34 14.98 -18.01
N ILE A 9 8.81 15.30 -19.18
CA ILE A 9 7.44 14.94 -19.58
C ILE A 9 7.30 13.42 -19.80
N PHE A 10 8.30 12.78 -20.41
CA PHE A 10 8.28 11.33 -20.63
C PHE A 10 8.31 10.53 -19.32
N PHE A 11 9.06 11.00 -18.33
CA PHE A 11 9.13 10.39 -16.98
C PHE A 11 7.81 10.51 -16.20
N ILE A 12 7.01 11.54 -16.47
CA ILE A 12 5.69 11.74 -15.86
C ILE A 12 4.64 10.84 -16.55
N LEU A 13 4.75 10.68 -17.88
CA LEU A 13 3.82 9.85 -18.65
C LEU A 13 4.00 8.34 -18.45
N SER A 14 5.20 7.86 -18.12
CA SER A 14 5.44 6.41 -17.90
C SER A 14 4.77 5.86 -16.64
N ILE A 15 4.25 6.73 -15.77
CA ILE A 15 3.59 6.35 -14.51
C ILE A 15 2.12 5.94 -14.74
N SER A 16 1.54 6.22 -15.91
CA SER A 16 0.06 6.20 -16.10
C SER A 16 -0.54 4.92 -16.70
N ILE A 17 0.17 3.78 -16.73
CA ILE A 17 -0.44 2.52 -17.23
C ILE A 17 -1.20 1.86 -16.07
N PHE A 18 -2.49 2.15 -15.97
CA PHE A 18 -3.39 1.63 -14.95
C PHE A 18 -3.83 0.20 -15.28
N ALA A 19 -3.36 -0.76 -14.50
CA ALA A 19 -3.95 -2.09 -14.40
C ALA A 19 -5.21 -2.04 -13.52
N LYS A 20 -6.16 -2.95 -13.75
CA LYS A 20 -7.28 -3.21 -12.82
C LYS A 20 -6.68 -3.37 -11.42
N GLU A 21 -7.05 -2.50 -10.48
CA GLU A 21 -6.42 -2.46 -9.15
C GLU A 21 -6.82 -3.70 -8.34
N THR A 22 -6.04 -4.76 -8.49
CA THR A 22 -6.13 -5.98 -7.69
C THR A 22 -5.82 -5.70 -6.21
N TYR A 23 -5.05 -4.64 -5.93
CA TYR A 23 -4.72 -4.16 -4.60
C TYR A 23 -5.18 -2.72 -4.42
N VAL A 24 -6.02 -2.47 -3.42
CA VAL A 24 -6.55 -1.14 -3.14
C VAL A 24 -6.39 -0.77 -1.68
N LYS A 25 -6.23 0.52 -1.40
CA LYS A 25 -6.23 1.06 -0.05
C LYS A 25 -7.60 0.95 0.60
N GLY A 26 -7.62 0.39 1.80
CA GLY A 26 -8.77 0.40 2.69
C GLY A 26 -8.48 1.17 3.99
N LYS A 27 -9.54 1.61 4.66
CA LYS A 27 -9.51 2.08 6.04
C LYS A 27 -10.52 1.31 6.88
N ILE A 28 -10.05 0.68 7.95
CA ILE A 28 -10.93 -0.01 8.90
C ILE A 28 -11.71 1.04 9.68
N LEU A 29 -13.03 1.01 9.61
CA LEU A 29 -13.91 1.90 10.35
C LEU A 29 -14.26 1.32 11.71
N SER A 30 -14.66 0.05 11.75
CA SER A 30 -15.11 -0.63 12.96
C SER A 30 -14.96 -2.16 12.86
N ILE A 31 -15.08 -2.81 14.01
CA ILE A 31 -15.24 -4.27 14.12
C ILE A 31 -16.74 -4.53 14.27
N LEU A 32 -17.30 -5.37 13.41
CA LEU A 32 -18.73 -5.72 13.42
C LEU A 32 -19.00 -6.89 14.35
N LYS A 33 -18.19 -7.94 14.23
CA LYS A 33 -18.35 -9.19 14.98
C LYS A 33 -17.01 -9.90 15.10
N GLU A 34 -16.82 -10.60 16.20
CA GLU A 34 -15.74 -11.57 16.37
C GLU A 34 -16.36 -12.90 16.82
N GLU A 35 -16.13 -13.96 16.06
CA GLU A 35 -16.54 -15.32 16.38
C GLU A 35 -15.31 -16.12 16.80
N LYS A 36 -15.34 -16.74 17.97
CA LYS A 36 -14.24 -17.55 18.49
C LYS A 36 -14.53 -19.02 18.29
N PHE A 37 -13.50 -19.75 17.88
CA PHE A 37 -13.55 -21.19 17.66
C PHE A 37 -12.63 -21.85 18.68
N THR A 38 -13.18 -22.77 19.49
CA THR A 38 -12.42 -23.51 20.50
C THR A 38 -11.91 -24.86 19.97
N ASP A 39 -12.68 -25.48 19.07
CA ASP A 39 -12.41 -26.84 18.56
C ASP A 39 -11.88 -26.87 17.12
N ASP A 40 -11.66 -25.73 16.48
CA ASP A 40 -11.06 -25.68 15.14
C ASP A 40 -9.56 -25.96 15.21
N GLU A 41 -9.01 -26.74 14.28
CA GLU A 41 -7.60 -27.17 14.30
C GLU A 41 -6.63 -26.02 14.00
N TYR A 42 -7.04 -25.03 13.19
CA TYR A 42 -6.14 -24.03 12.60
C TYR A 42 -6.49 -22.58 12.99
N ILE A 43 -7.77 -22.29 13.24
CA ILE A 43 -8.31 -20.93 13.48
C ILE A 43 -8.76 -20.79 14.93
N THR A 44 -8.46 -19.66 15.56
CA THR A 44 -8.90 -19.28 16.91
C THR A 44 -10.11 -18.35 16.89
N SER A 45 -10.18 -17.45 15.91
CA SER A 45 -11.35 -16.58 15.72
C SER A 45 -11.47 -16.07 14.29
N VAL A 46 -12.65 -15.61 13.89
CA VAL A 46 -12.88 -14.85 12.67
C VAL A 46 -13.48 -13.50 13.05
N THR A 47 -12.87 -12.43 12.60
CA THR A 47 -13.32 -11.06 12.86
C THR A 47 -13.83 -10.41 11.59
N ASP A 48 -15.05 -9.88 11.64
CA ASP A 48 -15.64 -9.11 10.56
C ASP A 48 -15.34 -7.62 10.74
N PHE A 49 -14.65 -7.06 9.76
CA PHE A 49 -14.33 -5.64 9.72
C PHE A 49 -15.26 -4.90 8.76
N TYR A 50 -15.63 -3.67 9.13
CA TYR A 50 -16.22 -2.71 8.21
C TYR A 50 -15.13 -1.79 7.67
N VAL A 51 -14.93 -1.79 6.35
CA VAL A 51 -13.78 -1.16 5.69
C VAL A 51 -14.26 -0.23 4.59
N GLU A 52 -13.73 0.99 4.56
CA GLU A 52 -13.96 1.94 3.47
C GLU A 52 -12.83 1.87 2.44
N ILE A 53 -13.16 1.81 1.16
CA ILE A 53 -12.19 1.92 0.06
C ILE A 53 -11.73 3.38 -0.07
N MET A 54 -10.42 3.61 -0.06
CA MET A 54 -9.84 4.95 0.00
C MET A 54 -9.26 5.45 -1.33
N GLU A 55 -9.18 4.60 -2.36
CA GLU A 55 -8.62 4.90 -3.68
C GLU A 55 -9.34 4.18 -4.81
N GLY A 56 -9.03 4.54 -6.06
CA GLY A 56 -9.66 3.99 -7.25
C GLY A 56 -11.10 4.48 -7.51
N GLU A 57 -11.76 3.84 -8.47
CA GLU A 57 -13.13 4.20 -8.91
C GLU A 57 -14.19 3.93 -7.82
N GLU A 58 -13.96 2.96 -6.95
CA GLU A 58 -14.88 2.59 -5.87
C GLU A 58 -14.59 3.33 -4.55
N LYS A 59 -13.85 4.44 -4.59
CA LYS A 59 -13.53 5.21 -3.39
C LYS A 59 -14.80 5.64 -2.64
N GLY A 60 -14.80 5.45 -1.33
CA GLY A 60 -15.94 5.69 -0.42
C GLY A 60 -16.89 4.50 -0.28
N LYS A 61 -16.73 3.44 -1.08
CA LYS A 61 -17.52 2.21 -0.95
C LYS A 61 -17.16 1.48 0.34
N LEU A 62 -18.19 0.98 1.02
CA LEU A 62 -18.06 0.25 2.27
C LEU A 62 -18.15 -1.25 2.01
N LEU A 63 -17.21 -1.99 2.59
CA LEU A 63 -17.08 -3.44 2.46
C LEU A 63 -17.12 -4.08 3.85
N ARG A 64 -17.73 -5.26 3.93
CA ARG A 64 -17.56 -6.18 5.06
C ARG A 64 -16.50 -7.20 4.65
N ILE A 65 -15.43 -7.31 5.44
CA ILE A 65 -14.34 -8.26 5.18
C ILE A 65 -14.10 -9.09 6.43
N SER A 66 -14.18 -10.42 6.27
CA SER A 66 -13.87 -11.38 7.32
C SER A 66 -12.38 -11.70 7.33
N HIS A 67 -11.75 -11.65 8.49
CA HIS A 67 -10.33 -11.95 8.66
C HIS A 67 -10.14 -13.00 9.77
N PRO A 68 -9.52 -14.15 9.47
CA PRO A 68 -9.24 -15.18 10.45
C PRO A 68 -8.03 -14.82 11.32
N THR A 69 -8.08 -15.22 12.59
CA THR A 69 -6.95 -15.29 13.52
C THR A 69 -6.60 -16.76 13.67
N TYR A 70 -5.42 -17.14 13.22
CA TYR A 70 -4.88 -18.50 13.31
C TYR A 70 -4.34 -18.82 14.71
N LYS A 71 -4.23 -20.10 15.05
CA LYS A 71 -3.55 -20.52 16.29
C LYS A 71 -2.06 -20.19 16.28
N GLU A 72 -1.43 -20.29 15.12
CA GLU A 72 -0.04 -19.91 14.90
C GLU A 72 0.09 -18.39 14.84
N LYS A 73 0.69 -17.81 15.88
CA LYS A 73 0.76 -16.35 16.05
C LYS A 73 1.52 -15.63 14.94
N GLU A 74 2.47 -16.31 14.30
CA GLU A 74 3.33 -15.75 13.25
C GLU A 74 2.53 -15.39 11.98
N HIS A 75 1.39 -16.04 11.77
CA HIS A 75 0.50 -15.77 10.63
C HIS A 75 -0.53 -14.68 10.92
N ASN A 76 -0.63 -14.20 12.17
CA ASN A 76 -1.65 -13.26 12.57
C ASN A 76 -1.24 -11.81 12.37
N LEU A 77 -2.10 -11.07 11.69
CA LEU A 77 -2.00 -9.63 11.56
C LEU A 77 -2.97 -8.94 12.53
N SER A 78 -2.44 -8.07 13.39
CA SER A 78 -3.28 -7.29 14.31
C SER A 78 -3.82 -6.05 13.61
N PHE A 79 -5.15 -6.01 13.47
CA PHE A 79 -5.91 -4.90 12.90
C PHE A 79 -6.77 -4.21 13.94
N LYS A 80 -6.96 -2.89 13.79
CA LYS A 80 -7.75 -2.04 14.69
C LYS A 80 -8.53 -1.01 13.88
N PRO A 81 -9.65 -0.49 14.41
CA PRO A 81 -10.32 0.68 13.85
C PRO A 81 -9.34 1.84 13.60
N ASN A 82 -9.64 2.62 12.56
CA ASN A 82 -8.85 3.75 12.06
C ASN A 82 -7.47 3.38 11.46
N MET A 83 -7.18 2.10 11.23
CA MET A 83 -5.98 1.67 10.50
C MET A 83 -6.19 1.68 8.98
N ASN A 84 -5.16 2.11 8.25
CA ASN A 84 -5.09 1.93 6.80
C ASN A 84 -4.54 0.53 6.48
N VAL A 85 -5.16 -0.13 5.53
CA VAL A 85 -4.85 -1.51 5.12
C VAL A 85 -4.82 -1.64 3.61
N VAL A 86 -4.24 -2.73 3.13
CA VAL A 86 -4.29 -3.12 1.72
C VAL A 86 -5.32 -4.22 1.57
N ILE A 87 -6.27 -4.01 0.66
CA ILE A 87 -7.31 -4.95 0.30
C ILE A 87 -6.90 -5.61 -1.01
N TYR A 88 -6.79 -6.93 -1.01
CA TYR A 88 -6.70 -7.74 -2.23
C TYR A 88 -8.11 -8.08 -2.71
N ARG A 89 -8.39 -7.79 -3.98
CA ARG A 89 -9.66 -8.11 -4.63
C ARG A 89 -9.50 -9.38 -5.46
N ASP A 90 -10.15 -10.44 -5.03
CA ASP A 90 -10.26 -11.67 -5.80
C ASP A 90 -11.64 -11.75 -6.47
N THR A 91 -11.85 -12.71 -7.37
CA THR A 91 -13.15 -12.97 -8.01
C THR A 91 -14.22 -13.34 -6.97
N GLY A 92 -14.93 -12.34 -6.46
CA GLY A 92 -16.07 -12.48 -5.55
C GLY A 92 -15.78 -12.22 -4.08
N GLU A 93 -14.51 -12.14 -3.69
CA GLU A 93 -14.09 -12.02 -2.29
C GLU A 93 -13.05 -10.90 -2.11
N ASN A 94 -13.07 -10.27 -0.94
CA ASN A 94 -12.13 -9.19 -0.59
C ASN A 94 -11.36 -9.58 0.67
N TYR A 95 -10.03 -9.45 0.65
CA TYR A 95 -9.18 -9.86 1.76
C TYR A 95 -8.32 -8.70 2.23
N ILE A 96 -8.25 -8.50 3.55
CA ILE A 96 -7.22 -7.65 4.14
C ILE A 96 -5.93 -8.46 4.20
N ILE A 97 -4.92 -8.06 3.42
CA ILE A 97 -3.66 -8.80 3.32
C ILE A 97 -2.53 -8.20 4.16
N GLU A 98 -2.53 -6.89 4.38
CA GLU A 98 -1.50 -6.21 5.18
C GLU A 98 -1.93 -4.82 5.62
N ARG A 99 -1.13 -4.23 6.52
CA ARG A 99 -1.23 -2.80 6.87
C ARG A 99 -0.64 -1.95 5.76
N ASP A 100 -1.33 -0.89 5.34
CA ASP A 100 -0.80 0.04 4.35
C ASP A 100 0.35 0.86 4.96
N ARG A 101 1.57 0.64 4.46
CA ARG A 101 2.80 1.35 4.86
C ARG A 101 3.28 2.35 3.80
N ARG A 102 2.56 2.51 2.68
CA ARG A 102 2.99 3.37 1.56
C ARG A 102 3.26 4.80 2.01
N GLY A 103 2.45 5.35 2.91
CA GLY A 103 2.68 6.68 3.49
C GLY A 103 4.02 6.82 4.20
N SER A 104 4.40 5.84 5.04
CA SER A 104 5.69 5.82 5.72
C SER A 104 6.85 5.65 4.74
N LEU A 105 6.67 4.84 3.69
CA LEU A 105 7.67 4.67 2.64
C LEU A 105 7.87 5.96 1.84
N TYR A 106 6.80 6.64 1.44
CA TYR A 106 6.90 7.93 0.76
C TYR A 106 7.60 8.98 1.62
N PHE A 107 7.29 9.02 2.91
CA PHE A 107 7.98 9.90 3.84
C PHE A 107 9.48 9.57 3.94
N LEU A 108 9.84 8.29 4.04
CA LEU A 108 11.24 7.87 4.10
C LEU A 108 12.02 8.23 2.84
N VAL A 109 11.41 8.04 1.66
CA VAL A 109 11.99 8.44 0.37
C VAL A 109 12.18 9.95 0.32
N LEU A 110 11.18 10.73 0.73
CA LEU A 110 11.26 12.18 0.72
C LEU A 110 12.33 12.69 1.69
N LEU A 111 12.43 12.08 2.88
CA LEU A 111 13.48 12.35 3.86
C LEU A 111 14.87 12.05 3.28
N PHE A 112 15.04 10.88 2.66
CA PHE A 112 16.29 10.47 2.01
C PHE A 112 16.71 11.46 0.91
N LEU A 113 15.79 11.83 0.01
CA LEU A 113 16.05 12.79 -1.04
C LEU A 113 16.38 14.17 -0.47
N GLY A 114 15.64 14.62 0.55
CA GLY A 114 15.86 15.88 1.24
C GLY A 114 17.24 15.96 1.89
N LEU A 115 17.63 14.94 2.66
CA LEU A 115 18.96 14.86 3.28
C LEU A 115 20.08 14.82 2.25
N THR A 116 19.91 14.03 1.18
CA THR A 116 20.90 13.92 0.09
C THR A 116 21.13 15.26 -0.59
N LEU A 117 20.04 15.99 -0.88
CA LEU A 117 20.12 17.33 -1.48
C LEU A 117 20.69 18.37 -0.50
N PHE A 118 20.36 18.26 0.80
CA PHE A 118 20.86 19.18 1.81
C PHE A 118 22.38 19.05 2.00
N ILE A 119 22.89 17.83 2.13
CA ILE A 119 24.31 17.56 2.39
C ILE A 119 25.15 17.73 1.12
N ALA A 120 24.75 17.07 0.02
CA ALA A 120 25.56 16.99 -1.20
C ALA A 120 25.18 18.01 -2.28
N LYS A 121 24.12 18.81 -2.08
CA LYS A 121 23.72 19.93 -2.96
C LYS A 121 23.63 19.49 -4.44
N LYS A 122 24.44 20.12 -5.30
CA LYS A 122 24.50 19.83 -6.75
C LYS A 122 25.00 18.42 -7.05
N GLN A 123 25.86 17.84 -6.22
CA GLN A 123 26.33 16.47 -6.39
C GLN A 123 25.24 15.47 -5.99
N GLY A 124 24.48 15.76 -4.93
CA GLY A 124 23.32 14.97 -4.53
C GLY A 124 22.26 14.87 -5.62
N LEU A 125 21.97 15.98 -6.31
CA LEU A 125 21.05 15.97 -7.44
C LEU A 125 21.53 15.08 -8.58
N LYS A 126 22.83 15.11 -8.91
CA LYS A 126 23.42 14.23 -9.93
C LYS A 126 23.29 12.75 -9.53
N ALA A 127 23.52 12.44 -8.26
CA ALA A 127 23.39 11.08 -7.73
C ALA A 127 21.94 10.56 -7.81
N ILE A 128 20.96 11.37 -7.39
CA ILE A 128 19.54 11.01 -7.47
C ILE A 128 19.12 10.77 -8.93
N LEU A 129 19.53 11.64 -9.85
CA LEU A 129 19.24 11.45 -11.28
C LEU A 129 19.90 10.19 -11.83
N SER A 130 21.16 9.92 -11.46
CA SER A 130 21.86 8.69 -11.85
C SER A 130 21.13 7.44 -11.35
N LEU A 131 20.65 7.46 -10.11
CA LEU A 131 19.91 6.35 -9.50
C LEU A 131 18.58 6.11 -10.24
N GLY A 132 17.82 7.18 -10.53
CA GLY A 132 16.57 7.08 -11.28
C GLY A 132 16.76 6.54 -12.69
N ILE A 133 17.80 7.00 -13.41
CA ILE A 133 18.13 6.50 -14.76
C ILE A 133 18.54 5.03 -14.71
N THR A 134 19.38 4.64 -13.74
CA THR A 134 19.85 3.26 -13.61
C THR A 134 18.68 2.32 -13.29
N GLY A 135 17.80 2.71 -12.36
CA GLY A 135 16.58 1.96 -12.07
C GLY A 135 15.70 1.80 -13.31
N PHE A 136 15.47 2.88 -14.05
CA PHE A 136 14.68 2.83 -15.30
C PHE A 136 15.29 1.93 -16.38
N LEU A 137 16.63 1.81 -16.46
CA LEU A 137 17.28 0.95 -17.45
C LEU A 137 17.24 -0.55 -17.10
N ILE A 138 17.08 -0.88 -15.82
CA ILE A 138 17.04 -2.27 -15.34
C ILE A 138 15.64 -2.87 -15.50
N PHE A 139 14.59 -2.05 -15.44
CA PHE A 139 13.19 -2.44 -15.67
C PHE A 139 12.81 -2.32 -17.15
#